data_AF-A0A0F9II86-F1
#
_entry.id   AF-A0A0F9II86-F1
#
_cell.length_a   1.000
_cell.length_b   1.000
_cell.length_c   1.000
_cell.angle_alpha   90.00
_cell.angle_beta   90.00
_cell.angle_gamma   90.00
#
_symmetry.space_group_name_H-M   'P 1'
#
loop_
_entity.id
_entity.type
_entity.pdbx_description
1 polymer ?
#
loop_
_entity_poly.entity_id
_entity_poly.type
_entity_poly.pdbx_seq_one_letter_code
_entity_poly.pdbx_strand_id
1 'polypeptide(L)'
;LDFADHVGSAYFAQIWIAGLIALALQTSFLTPPFGYALFFAKMAAPKGINLSDIYRGAVPLVAIEIVLIVALISFPQLITWLPEMALGDADAPQLIQR
;
A
#
# COMPACT_ATOMS: atom_id res chain seq x y z
N LEU A 1 3.80 1.80 18.65
CA LEU A 1 2.65 0.91 18.35
C LEU A 1 3.21 -0.49 18.28
N ASP A 2 2.76 -1.39 19.16
CA ASP A 2 3.19 -2.78 19.16
C ASP A 2 2.10 -3.61 18.46
N PHE A 3 2.45 -4.17 17.30
CA PHE A 3 1.57 -5.03 16.50
C PHE A 3 2.12 -6.46 16.43
N ALA A 4 3.12 -6.80 17.26
CA ALA A 4 3.75 -8.11 17.23
C ALA A 4 2.72 -9.22 17.49
N ASP A 5 1.76 -9.01 18.39
CA ASP A 5 0.71 -10.00 18.68
C ASP A 5 -0.22 -10.26 17.48
N HIS A 6 -0.43 -9.25 16.63
CA HIS A 6 -1.31 -9.36 15.45
C HIS A 6 -0.59 -10.01 14.26
N VAL A 7 0.71 -9.74 14.12
CA VAL A 7 1.52 -10.20 12.97
C VAL A 7 2.31 -11.48 13.29
N GLY A 8 2.54 -11.78 14.56
CA GLY A 8 3.31 -12.94 15.05
C GLY A 8 4.81 -12.68 15.23
N SER A 9 5.34 -11.54 14.78
CA SER A 9 6.76 -11.17 14.94
C SER A 9 6.94 -9.65 14.91
N ALA A 10 7.82 -9.13 15.76
CA ALA A 10 8.16 -7.71 15.77
C ALA A 10 8.82 -7.24 14.47
N TYR A 11 9.64 -8.08 13.84
CA TYR A 11 10.28 -7.76 12.56
C TYR A 11 9.26 -7.71 11.43
N PHE A 12 8.41 -8.73 11.30
CA PHE A 12 7.37 -8.74 10.28
C PHE A 12 6.31 -7.67 10.52
N ALA A 13 6.06 -7.27 11.78
CA ALA A 13 5.22 -6.12 12.08
C ALA A 13 5.76 -4.82 11.46
N GLN A 14 7.08 -4.61 11.45
CA GLN A 14 7.68 -3.43 10.78
C GLN A 14 7.49 -3.48 9.27
N ILE A 15 7.68 -4.64 8.64
CA ILE A 15 7.46 -4.83 7.20
C ILE A 15 5.98 -4.63 6.85
N TRP A 16 5.07 -5.17 7.65
CA TRP A 16 3.63 -5.01 7.49
C TRP A 16 3.21 -3.54 7.59
N ILE A 17 3.70 -2.79 8.59
CA ILE A 17 3.45 -1.34 8.69
C ILE A 17 4.02 -0.60 7.48
N ALA A 18 5.25 -0.93 7.06
CA ALA A 18 5.88 -0.29 5.91
C ALA A 18 5.06 -0.52 4.62
N GLY A 19 4.53 -1.72 4.43
CA GLY A 19 3.62 -2.06 3.32
C GLY A 19 2.32 -1.26 3.35
N LEU A 20 1.68 -1.15 4.52
CA LEU A 20 0.46 -0.33 4.69
C LEU A 20 0.73 1.15 4.42
N ILE A 21 1.84 1.69 4.91
CA ILE A 21 2.25 3.08 4.65
C ILE A 21 2.51 3.27 3.15
N ALA A 22 3.23 2.36 2.51
CA ALA A 22 3.51 2.45 1.08
C ALA A 22 2.21 2.48 0.25
N LEU A 23 1.25 1.61 0.58
CA LEU A 23 -0.06 1.59 -0.08
C LEU A 23 -0.83 2.89 0.17
N ALA A 24 -0.90 3.37 1.42
CA ALA A 24 -1.56 4.62 1.76
C ALA A 24 -0.93 5.84 1.05
N LEU A 25 0.40 5.87 0.93
CA LEU A 25 1.12 6.91 0.19
C LEU A 25 0.84 6.82 -1.32
N GLN A 26 0.76 5.62 -1.89
CA GLN A 26 0.39 5.44 -3.29
C GLN A 26 -1.03 5.94 -3.58
N THR A 27 -2.01 5.56 -2.75
CA THR A 27 -3.40 6.03 -2.85
C THR A 27 -3.49 7.55 -2.76
N SER A 28 -2.63 8.20 -1.94
CA SER A 28 -2.64 9.65 -1.80
C SER A 28 -2.37 10.41 -3.11
N PHE A 29 -1.64 9.81 -4.06
CA PHE A 29 -1.43 10.37 -5.40
C PHE A 29 -2.68 10.35 -6.30
N LEU A 30 -3.71 9.60 -5.91
CA LEU A 30 -4.99 9.48 -6.60
C LEU A 30 -6.13 10.24 -5.91
N THR A 31 -5.90 10.90 -4.77
CA THR A 31 -6.93 11.67 -4.05
C THR A 31 -6.51 13.13 -3.90
N PRO A 32 -7.36 14.13 -4.23
CA PRO A 32 -7.08 15.53 -3.91
C PRO A 32 -6.90 15.70 -2.40
N PRO A 33 -5.96 16.53 -1.89
CA PRO A 33 -5.16 17.58 -2.55
C PRO A 33 -3.81 17.14 -3.15
N PHE A 34 -3.36 15.90 -2.90
CA PHE A 34 -2.06 15.36 -3.35
C PHE A 34 -2.17 14.54 -4.66
N GLY A 35 -3.26 14.74 -5.41
CA GLY A 35 -3.65 14.03 -6.63
C GLY A 35 -2.76 14.26 -7.86
N TYR A 36 -1.43 14.28 -7.72
CA TYR A 36 -0.48 14.55 -8.79
C TYR A 36 -0.71 13.66 -10.01
N ALA A 37 -1.03 12.38 -9.82
CA ALA A 37 -1.31 11.47 -10.93
C ALA A 37 -2.55 11.92 -11.73
N LEU A 38 -3.57 12.47 -11.06
CA LEU A 38 -4.78 12.98 -11.70
C LEU A 38 -4.53 14.29 -12.45
N PHE A 39 -3.64 15.14 -11.94
CA PHE A 39 -3.22 16.36 -12.64
C PHE A 39 -2.35 16.05 -13.86
N PHE A 40 -1.46 15.06 -13.78
CA PHE A 40 -0.72 14.58 -14.95
C PHE A 40 -1.65 13.96 -16.00
N ALA A 41 -2.63 13.15 -15.57
CA ALA A 41 -3.67 12.65 -16.47
C ALA A 41 -4.43 13.81 -17.14
N LYS A 42 -4.72 14.88 -16.39
CA LYS A 42 -5.38 16.08 -16.95
C LYS A 42 -4.51 16.82 -17.96
N MET A 43 -3.19 16.87 -17.77
CA MET A 43 -2.26 17.47 -18.74
C MET A 43 -2.20 16.68 -20.06
N ALA A 44 -2.32 15.35 -20.01
CA ALA A 44 -2.34 14.50 -21.19
C ALA A 44 -3.72 14.39 -21.87
N ALA A 45 -4.79 14.80 -21.19
CA ALA A 45 -6.16 14.59 -21.67
C ALA A 45 -6.54 15.53 -22.84
N PRO A 46 -7.31 15.05 -23.83
CA PRO A 46 -7.84 15.87 -24.92
C PRO A 46 -8.70 17.05 -24.42
N LYS A 47 -8.86 18.05 -25.30
CA LYS A 47 -9.80 19.16 -25.06
C LYS A 47 -11.22 18.62 -24.88
N GLY A 48 -11.90 19.01 -23.81
CA GLY A 48 -13.27 18.58 -23.49
C GLY A 48 -13.38 17.63 -22.30
N ILE A 49 -12.30 16.97 -21.88
CA ILE A 49 -12.30 16.15 -20.65
C ILE A 49 -12.06 17.08 -19.46
N ASN A 50 -12.98 17.08 -18.50
CA ASN A 50 -12.83 17.88 -17.29
C ASN A 50 -12.13 17.09 -16.17
N LEU A 51 -11.62 17.81 -15.18
CA LEU A 51 -10.98 17.18 -14.02
C LEU A 51 -11.97 16.28 -13.25
N SER A 52 -13.26 16.63 -13.26
CA SER A 52 -14.34 15.81 -12.69
C SER A 52 -14.47 14.43 -13.34
N ASP A 53 -14.22 14.33 -14.65
CA ASP A 53 -14.33 13.07 -15.38
C ASP A 53 -13.18 12.13 -15.00
N ILE A 54 -11.99 12.71 -14.84
CA ILE A 54 -10.79 12.01 -14.35
C ILE A 54 -11.01 11.53 -12.91
N TYR A 55 -11.58 12.37 -12.04
CA TYR A 55 -11.86 12.01 -10.65
C TYR A 55 -12.87 10.87 -10.56
N ARG A 56 -13.94 10.92 -11.36
CA ARG A 56 -14.92 9.82 -11.44
C ARG A 56 -14.29 8.51 -11.89
N GLY A 57 -13.30 8.55 -12.79
CA GLY A 57 -12.53 7.37 -13.19
C GLY A 57 -11.64 6.81 -12.08
N ALA A 58 -11.12 7.67 -11.19
CA ALA A 58 -10.25 7.26 -10.08
C ALA A 58 -11.03 6.69 -8.87
N VAL A 59 -12.26 7.16 -8.61
CA VAL A 59 -13.10 6.69 -7.50
C VAL A 59 -13.21 5.16 -7.40
N PRO A 60 -13.53 4.40 -8.46
CA PRO A 60 -13.63 2.94 -8.35
C PRO A 60 -12.29 2.29 -7.99
N LEU A 61 -11.17 2.85 -8.44
CA LEU A 61 -9.84 2.35 -8.09
C LEU A 61 -9.55 2.58 -6.60
N VAL A 62 -9.79 3.79 -6.10
CA VAL A 62 -9.64 4.13 -4.67
C VAL A 62 -10.55 3.28 -3.79
N ALA A 63 -11.78 2.98 -4.24
CA ALA A 63 -12.69 2.10 -3.51
C ALA A 63 -12.11 0.67 -3.36
N ILE A 64 -11.52 0.13 -4.42
CA ILE A 64 -10.83 -1.18 -4.38
C ILE A 64 -9.61 -1.11 -3.46
N GLU A 65 -8.84 -0.02 -3.50
CA GLU A 65 -7.69 0.17 -2.60
C GLU A 65 -8.09 0.21 -1.13
N ILE A 66 -9.22 0.85 -0.78
CA ILE A 66 -9.74 0.84 0.59
C ILE A 66 -10.11 -0.59 1.01
N VAL A 67 -10.77 -1.35 0.14
CA VAL A 67 -11.08 -2.77 0.42
C VAL A 67 -9.80 -3.57 0.62
N LEU A 68 -8.77 -3.33 -0.19
CA LEU A 68 -7.46 -3.94 -0.04
C LEU A 68 -6.83 -3.58 1.31
N ILE A 69 -6.81 -2.31 1.70
CA ILE A 69 -6.29 -1.87 3.00
C ILE A 69 -6.99 -2.61 4.15
N VAL A 70 -8.33 -2.70 4.10
CA VAL A 70 -9.11 -3.44 5.11
C VAL A 70 -8.72 -4.91 5.15
N ALA A 71 -8.52 -5.54 3.98
CA ALA A 71 -8.06 -6.92 3.90
C ALA A 71 -6.64 -7.09 4.47
N LEU A 72 -5.70 -6.21 4.14
CA LEU A 72 -4.32 -6.25 4.63
C LEU A 72 -4.22 -6.02 6.14
N ILE A 73 -5.12 -5.20 6.70
CA ILE A 73 -5.23 -5.00 8.14
C ILE A 73 -5.78 -6.26 8.82
N SER A 74 -6.80 -6.88 8.22
CA SER A 74 -7.46 -8.07 8.78
C SER A 74 -6.61 -9.33 8.66
N PHE A 75 -5.78 -9.43 7.60
CA PHE A 75 -4.97 -10.59 7.26
C PHE A 75 -3.51 -10.17 6.99
N PRO A 76 -2.68 -10.01 8.04
CA PRO A 76 -1.29 -9.57 7.91
C PRO A 76 -0.42 -10.43 6.98
N GLN A 77 -0.77 -11.71 6.88
CA GLN A 77 -0.11 -12.70 6.02
C GLN A 77 -0.07 -12.25 4.56
N LEU A 78 -1.04 -11.44 4.10
CA LEU A 78 -1.05 -10.92 2.73
C LEU A 78 0.16 -10.03 2.43
N ILE A 79 0.73 -9.36 3.43
CA ILE A 79 1.99 -8.60 3.29
C ILE A 79 3.19 -9.48 3.66
N THR A 80 3.08 -10.33 4.68
CA THR A 80 4.25 -11.01 5.25
C THR A 80 4.62 -12.32 4.57
N TRP A 81 3.71 -13.00 3.85
CA TRP A 81 4.01 -14.32 3.26
C TRP A 81 5.23 -14.29 2.34
N LEU A 82 5.32 -13.27 1.48
CA LEU A 82 6.40 -13.20 0.50
C LEU A 82 7.74 -12.85 1.17
N PRO A 83 7.82 -11.84 2.06
CA PRO A 83 8.99 -11.61 2.91
C PRO A 83 9.40 -12.84 3.71
N GLU A 84 8.47 -13.57 4.32
CA GLU A 84 8.76 -14.82 5.05
C GLU A 84 9.41 -15.86 4.14
N MET A 85 8.88 -16.05 2.93
CA MET A 85 9.43 -16.99 1.95
C MET A 85 10.80 -16.54 1.41
N ALA A 86 11.01 -15.24 1.22
CA ALA A 86 12.22 -14.69 0.61
C ALA A 86 13.36 -14.46 1.61
N LEU A 87 13.04 -14.05 2.83
CA LEU A 87 13.99 -13.65 3.87
C LEU A 87 14.17 -14.74 4.95
N GLY A 88 13.29 -15.74 5.00
CA GLY A 88 13.25 -16.75 6.05
C GLY A 88 12.62 -16.22 7.34
N ASP A 89 12.49 -17.09 8.35
CA ASP A 89 11.94 -16.70 9.65
C ASP A 89 12.76 -15.56 10.26
N ALA A 90 12.09 -14.49 10.66
CA ALA A 90 12.69 -13.28 11.20
C ALA A 90 13.48 -13.46 12.51
N ASP A 91 13.38 -14.64 13.11
CA ASP A 91 14.16 -15.05 14.28
C ASP A 91 15.46 -15.78 13.88
N ALA A 92 15.76 -15.90 12.59
CA ALA A 92 17.04 -16.44 12.12
C ALA A 92 18.18 -15.50 12.58
N PRO A 93 19.07 -15.97 13.48
CA PRO A 93 20.16 -15.14 13.99
C PRO A 93 21.02 -14.66 12.84
N GLN A 94 21.26 -13.34 12.78
CA GLN A 94 22.09 -12.62 11.79
C GLN A 94 22.98 -13.50 10.90
N LEU A 95 22.43 -14.02 9.80
CA LEU A 95 23.21 -14.68 8.75
C LEU A 95 23.67 -13.66 7.69
N ILE A 96 24.11 -12.50 8.15
CA ILE A 96 25.20 -11.76 7.51
C ILE A 96 26.51 -12.41 8.01
N GLN A 97 26.74 -13.66 7.59
CA GLN A 97 28.04 -14.35 7.65
C GLN A 97 28.21 -15.26 6.41
N ARG A 98 27.99 -14.69 5.23
CA ARG A 98 28.49 -15.22 3.95
C ARG A 98 29.06 -14.06 3.16
#